data_AF-A0A2Z7DFS2-F1
#
_entry.id   AF-A0A2Z7DFS2-F1
#
_cell.length_a   1.000
_cell.length_b   1.000
_cell.length_c   1.000
_cell.angle_alpha   90.00
_cell.angle_beta   90.00
_cell.angle_gamma   90.00
#
_symmetry.space_group_name_H-M   'P 1'
#
loop_
_entity.id
_entity.type
_entity.pdbx_description
1 polymer ?
#
loop_
_entity_poly.entity_id
_entity_poly.type
_entity_poly.pdbx_seq_one_letter_code
_entity_poly.pdbx_strand_id
1 'polypeptide(L)'
;FEVRNSAHTSIVDLESKRCTCREFDIDRIPCSPAIAASCLSNFDFYLLCSEYYSIMLWSLAYAGRIYPVPDQNECRGTCCEEKKRPKKTK
;
A
#
# COMPACT_ATOMS: atom_id res chain seq x y z
N PHE A 1 11.54 16.86 -9.02
CA PHE A 1 12.88 16.62 -8.46
C PHE A 1 13.60 15.58 -9.29
N GLU A 2 14.85 15.82 -9.64
CA GLU A 2 15.72 14.80 -10.25
C GLU A 2 16.62 14.23 -9.14
N VAL A 3 16.60 12.92 -8.94
CA VAL A 3 17.40 12.23 -7.93
C VAL A 3 18.28 11.20 -8.64
N ARG A 4 19.60 11.30 -8.44
CA ARG A 4 20.58 10.46 -9.12
C ARG A 4 21.20 9.47 -8.14
N ASN A 5 21.05 8.19 -8.45
CA ASN A 5 21.80 7.10 -7.83
C ASN A 5 22.97 6.70 -8.75
N SER A 6 23.87 5.86 -8.24
CA SER A 6 25.08 5.42 -8.95
C SER A 6 24.83 4.75 -10.31
N ALA A 7 23.66 4.16 -10.54
CA ALA A 7 23.30 3.50 -11.80
C ALA A 7 22.05 4.07 -12.50
N HIS A 8 21.21 4.83 -11.80
CA HIS A 8 19.89 5.23 -12.29
C HIS A 8 19.55 6.66 -11.89
N THR A 9 18.89 7.39 -12.79
CA THR A 9 18.31 8.71 -12.51
C THR A 9 16.80 8.57 -12.43
N SER A 10 16.22 9.04 -11.33
CA SER A 10 14.78 9.03 -11.08
C SER A 10 14.24 10.45 -11.11
N ILE A 11 13.13 10.64 -11.84
CA ILE A 11 12.38 11.88 -11.84
C ILE A 11 11.18 11.68 -10.94
N VAL A 12 11.08 12.51 -9.90
CA VAL A 12 10.03 12.49 -8.89
C VAL A 12 9.17 13.73 -9.05
N ASP A 13 7.86 13.52 -9.10
CA ASP A 13 6.85 14.55 -8.96
C ASP A 13 6.11 14.32 -7.63
N LEU A 14 6.34 15.22 -6.67
CA LEU A 14 5.74 15.13 -5.34
C LEU A 14 4.26 15.52 -5.35
N GLU A 15 3.83 16.40 -6.25
CA GLU A 15 2.46 16.88 -6.33
C GLU A 15 1.55 15.81 -6.93
N SER A 16 1.96 15.22 -8.05
CA SER A 16 1.20 14.11 -8.65
C SER A 16 1.43 12.77 -7.94
N LYS A 17 2.34 12.72 -6.95
CA LYS A 17 2.74 11.51 -6.21
C LYS A 17 3.27 10.42 -7.14
N ARG A 18 4.21 10.78 -8.01
CA ARG A 18 4.75 9.91 -9.07
C ARG A 18 6.26 9.86 -9.09
N CYS A 19 6.78 8.73 -9.56
CA CYS A 19 8.22 8.56 -9.78
C CYS A 19 8.49 7.66 -10.99
N THR A 20 9.55 7.97 -11.76
CA THR A 20 9.96 7.13 -12.90
C THR A 20 10.43 5.73 -12.49
N CYS A 21 10.77 5.49 -11.22
CA CYS A 21 11.02 4.13 -10.71
C CYS A 21 9.75 3.27 -10.62
N ARG A 22 8.56 3.88 -10.77
CA ARG A 22 7.21 3.28 -10.71
C ARG A 22 6.78 2.69 -9.37
N GLU A 23 7.67 2.47 -8.42
CA GLU A 23 7.30 2.04 -7.05
C GLU A 23 6.28 3.00 -6.44
N PHE A 24 6.52 4.31 -6.53
CA PHE A 24 5.57 5.30 -5.98
C PHE A 24 4.21 5.29 -6.70
N ASP A 25 4.20 5.03 -8.01
CA ASP A 25 2.96 4.91 -8.80
C ASP A 25 2.15 3.67 -8.41
N ILE A 26 2.83 2.55 -8.11
CA ILE A 26 2.24 1.23 -7.87
C ILE A 26 1.86 1.09 -6.40
N ASP A 27 2.82 1.26 -5.51
CA ASP A 27 2.65 1.02 -4.07
C ASP A 27 1.93 2.17 -3.38
N ARG A 28 1.88 3.35 -4.01
CA ARG A 28 1.26 4.56 -3.44
C ARG A 28 1.86 4.98 -2.09
N ILE A 29 3.10 4.57 -1.84
CA ILE A 29 3.97 4.96 -0.74
C ILE A 29 5.22 5.60 -1.36
N PRO A 30 5.80 6.64 -0.74
CA PRO A 30 7.03 7.26 -1.24
C PRO A 30 8.15 6.24 -1.43
N CYS A 31 8.67 6.15 -2.65
CA CYS A 31 9.88 5.38 -2.94
C CYS A 31 11.13 6.10 -2.42
N SER A 32 12.29 5.44 -2.41
CA SER A 32 13.53 6.05 -1.89
C SER A 32 13.90 7.39 -2.56
N PRO A 33 13.77 7.58 -3.89
CA PRO A 33 13.94 8.91 -4.49
C PRO A 33 12.89 9.93 -4.05
N ALA A 34 11.64 9.50 -3.84
CA ALA A 34 10.57 10.41 -3.40
C ALA A 34 10.79 10.90 -1.97
N ILE A 35 11.27 10.02 -1.07
CA ILE A 35 11.65 10.40 0.30
C ILE A 35 12.80 11.42 0.26
N ALA A 36 13.84 11.17 -0.53
CA ALA A 36 14.95 12.10 -0.69
C ALA A 36 14.49 13.47 -1.21
N ALA A 37 13.62 13.48 -2.23
CA ALA A 37 13.02 14.70 -2.77
C ALA A 37 12.19 15.45 -1.71
N SER A 38 11.36 14.73 -0.94
CA SER A 38 10.54 15.29 0.13
C SER A 38 11.37 15.97 1.22
N CYS A 39 12.47 15.32 1.63
CA CYS A 39 13.41 15.90 2.59
C CYS A 39 14.05 17.20 2.09
N LEU A 40 14.44 17.23 0.80
CA LEU A 40 15.03 18.43 0.19
C LEU A 40 14.02 19.58 0.06
N SER A 41 12.75 19.27 -0.18
CA SER A 41 11.70 20.27 -0.33
C SER A 41 11.02 20.68 0.98
N ASN A 42 11.49 20.16 2.13
CA ASN A 42 10.80 20.27 3.43
C ASN A 42 9.31 19.89 3.35
N PHE A 43 8.98 18.93 2.48
CA PHE A 43 7.63 18.40 2.36
C PHE A 43 7.48 17.24 3.34
N ASP A 44 6.34 17.18 4.03
CA ASP A 44 6.04 16.06 4.92
C ASP A 44 5.75 14.80 4.09
N PHE A 45 6.64 13.81 4.19
CA PHE A 45 6.51 12.57 3.44
C PHE A 45 5.28 11.75 3.87
N TYR A 46 4.72 11.97 5.08
CA TYR A 46 3.47 11.32 5.48
C TYR A 46 2.29 11.76 4.62
N LEU A 47 2.29 13.00 4.12
CA LEU A 47 1.25 13.52 3.22
C LEU A 47 1.35 12.93 1.80
N LEU A 48 2.51 12.37 1.45
CA LEU A 48 2.72 11.71 0.16
C LEU A 48 2.10 10.31 0.12
N CYS A 49 1.96 9.65 1.27
CA CYS A 49 1.30 8.34 1.35
C CYS A 49 -0.17 8.43 0.89
N SER A 50 -0.67 7.35 0.29
CA SER A 50 -2.10 7.19 0.00
C SER A 50 -2.89 6.93 1.28
N GLU A 51 -4.13 7.42 1.31
CA GLU A 51 -5.10 7.14 2.38
C GLU A 51 -5.38 5.65 2.56
N TYR A 52 -5.09 4.81 1.55
CA TYR A 52 -5.17 3.35 1.65
C TYR A 52 -4.41 2.80 2.88
N TYR A 53 -3.32 3.46 3.26
CA TYR A 53 -2.50 3.09 4.42
C TYR A 53 -2.90 3.83 5.72
N SER A 54 -4.00 4.57 5.71
CA SER A 54 -4.53 5.18 6.94
C SER A 54 -5.08 4.10 7.88
N ILE A 55 -4.94 4.32 9.19
CA ILE A 55 -5.46 3.42 10.23
C ILE A 55 -6.95 3.16 10.01
N MET A 56 -7.71 4.18 9.62
CA MET A 56 -9.13 4.07 9.36
C MET A 56 -9.44 3.10 8.22
N LEU A 57 -8.86 3.30 7.03
CA LEU A 57 -9.10 2.40 5.88
C LEU A 57 -8.56 1.00 6.13
N TRP A 58 -7.40 0.88 6.77
CA TRP A 58 -6.82 -0.41 7.11
C TRP A 58 -7.73 -1.19 8.08
N SER A 59 -8.25 -0.52 9.10
CA SER A 59 -9.21 -1.10 10.05
C SER A 59 -10.51 -1.54 9.37
N LEU A 60 -11.01 -0.77 8.40
CA LEU A 60 -12.19 -1.13 7.61
C LEU A 60 -11.94 -2.32 6.68
N ALA A 61 -10.76 -2.39 6.06
CA ALA A 61 -10.38 -3.50 5.17
C ALA A 61 -10.33 -4.84 5.92
N TYR A 62 -9.84 -4.82 7.16
CA TYR A 62 -9.71 -5.99 8.03
C TYR A 62 -10.80 -6.10 9.10
N ALA A 63 -11.93 -5.39 8.95
CA ALA A 63 -13.05 -5.48 9.90
C ALA A 63 -13.73 -6.87 9.91
N GLY A 64 -13.49 -7.69 8.86
CA GLY A 64 -13.95 -9.07 8.79
C GLY A 64 -13.10 -10.01 9.64
N ARG A 65 -13.63 -11.21 9.95
CA ARG A 65 -12.85 -12.24 10.64
C ARG A 65 -11.77 -12.79 9.70
N ILE A 66 -10.54 -12.82 10.17
CA ILE A 66 -9.43 -13.54 9.55
C ILE A 66 -9.39 -14.94 10.18
N TYR A 67 -9.59 -15.97 9.38
CA TYR A 67 -9.51 -17.35 9.86
C TYR A 67 -8.06 -17.83 9.77
N PRO A 68 -7.50 -18.41 10.84
CA PRO A 68 -6.18 -19.02 10.77
C PRO A 68 -6.21 -20.17 9.75
N VAL A 69 -5.10 -20.37 9.06
CA VAL A 69 -4.93 -21.55 8.22
C VAL A 69 -4.88 -22.76 9.16
N PRO A 70 -5.79 -23.75 9.01
CA PRO A 70 -5.80 -24.93 9.88
C PRO A 70 -4.50 -25.72 9.73
N ASP A 71 -4.14 -26.46 10.78
CA ASP A 71 -2.97 -27.35 10.74
C ASP A 71 -3.12 -28.39 9.61
N GLN A 72 -2.01 -28.86 9.06
CA GLN A 72 -2.03 -29.84 7.98
C GLN A 72 -2.80 -31.12 8.36
N ASN A 73 -2.83 -31.47 9.65
CA ASN A 73 -3.55 -32.63 10.16
C ASN A 73 -5.06 -32.39 10.38
N GLU A 74 -5.50 -31.12 10.38
CA GLU A 74 -6.90 -30.72 10.53
C GLU A 74 -7.59 -30.43 9.19
N CYS A 75 -6.83 -30.31 8.10
CA CYS A 75 -7.34 -30.09 6.74
C CYS A 75 -8.05 -31.32 6.16
N ARG A 76 -9.22 -31.70 6.68
CA ARG A 76 -10.11 -32.72 6.07
C ARG A 76 -10.95 -32.16 4.92
N GLY A 77 -10.34 -31.42 4.00
CA GLY A 77 -10.92 -31.13 2.69
C GLY A 77 -12.15 -30.21 2.62
N THR A 78 -12.52 -29.47 3.67
CA THR A 78 -13.71 -28.59 3.64
C THR A 78 -13.39 -27.08 3.71
N CYS A 79 -12.18 -26.66 3.37
CA CYS A 79 -11.74 -25.27 3.60
C CYS A 79 -12.36 -24.21 2.68
N CYS A 80 -13.33 -24.56 1.83
CA CYS A 80 -14.03 -23.62 0.94
C CYS A 80 -15.54 -23.59 1.21
N GLU A 81 -15.96 -23.26 2.44
CA GLU A 81 -17.29 -22.67 2.61
C GLU A 81 -17.20 -21.16 2.38
N GLU A 82 -17.51 -20.75 1.14
CA GLU A 82 -17.61 -19.36 0.73
C GLU A 82 -18.80 -18.70 1.46
N LYS A 83 -18.57 -18.16 2.65
CA LYS A 83 -19.58 -17.34 3.33
C LYS A 83 -19.69 -15.98 2.63
N LYS A 84 -20.63 -15.91 1.67
CA LYS A 84 -20.99 -14.71 0.92
C LYS A 84 -21.07 -13.48 1.84
N ARG A 85 -20.44 -12.37 1.40
CA ARG A 85 -20.63 -11.03 2.00
C ARG A 85 -22.13 -10.80 2.25
N PRO A 86 -22.54 -10.26 3.42
CA PRO A 86 -23.91 -9.84 3.60
C PRO A 86 -24.25 -8.82 2.51
N LYS A 87 -25.30 -9.12 1.72
CA LYS A 87 -25.82 -8.17 0.74
C LYS A 87 -26.23 -6.92 1.53
N LYS A 88 -25.61 -5.77 1.24
CA LYS A 88 -26.08 -4.48 1.77
C LYS A 88 -27.55 -4.34 1.37
N THR A 89 -28.44 -4.39 2.35
CA THR A 89 -29.85 -4.04 2.18
C THR A 89 -29.94 -2.55 1.86
N LYS A 90 -30.80 -2.25 0.88
CA LYS A 90 -31.07 -0.93 0.32
C LYS A 90 -31.79 -0.03 1.32
#